data_AF-A0A2S2NC51-F1
#
_entry.id   AF-A0A2S2NC51-F1
#
_cell.length_a   1.000
_cell.length_b   1.000
_cell.length_c   1.000
_cell.angle_alpha   90.00
_cell.angle_beta   90.00
_cell.angle_gamma   90.00
#
_symmetry.space_group_name_H-M   'P 1'
#
loop_
_entity.id
_entity.type
_entity.pdbx_description
1 polymer ?
#
loop_
_entity_poly.entity_id
_entity_poly.type
_entity_poly.pdbx_seq_one_letter_code
_entity_poly.pdbx_strand_id
1 'polypeptide(L)'
;LKEIFHSESTIRQQKLSNLKLKVDLLIDEGSWEADEIFEDHNYNEASALNCIIYYAIGYVTKKIIKNTSCILCLNALKNNQKYIPEAELVNLKSKGGLTHPNIHLFHFFNLS
;
A
#
# COMPACT_ATOMS: atom_id res chain seq x y z
N LEU A 1 10.38 -9.42 -14.96
CA LEU A 1 9.85 -8.96 -16.28
C LEU A 1 10.88 -8.19 -17.12
N LYS A 2 11.52 -7.12 -16.61
CA LYS A 2 12.54 -6.34 -17.36
C LYS A 2 13.63 -7.21 -18.02
N GLU A 3 14.11 -8.25 -17.36
CA GLU A 3 15.14 -9.14 -17.91
C GLU A 3 14.68 -10.05 -19.06
N ILE A 4 13.37 -10.29 -19.21
CA ILE A 4 12.82 -11.11 -20.30
C ILE A 4 12.87 -10.30 -21.61
N PHE A 5 12.55 -9.01 -21.52
CA PHE A 5 12.48 -8.11 -22.68
C PHE A 5 13.87 -7.67 -23.18
N HIS A 6 14.92 -7.80 -22.37
CA HIS A 6 16.30 -7.45 -22.74
C HIS A 6 17.22 -8.65 -23.03
N SER A 7 16.71 -9.89 -22.98
CA SER A 7 17.48 -11.09 -23.33
C SER A 7 17.45 -11.42 -24.83
N GLU A 8 18.51 -12.07 -25.32
CA GLU A 8 18.60 -12.60 -26.69
C GLU A 8 17.43 -13.51 -27.04
N SER A 9 17.07 -13.59 -28.33
CA SER A 9 15.80 -14.17 -28.81
C SER A 9 15.50 -15.58 -28.28
N THR A 10 16.50 -16.46 -28.27
CA THR A 10 16.38 -17.86 -27.80
C THR A 10 16.20 -17.95 -26.29
N ILE A 11 16.99 -17.19 -25.52
CA ILE A 11 16.88 -17.10 -24.05
C ILE A 11 15.54 -16.49 -23.65
N ARG A 12 15.10 -15.46 -24.38
CA ARG A 12 13.80 -14.81 -24.20
C ARG A 12 12.66 -15.80 -24.43
N GLN A 13 12.72 -16.61 -25.49
CA GLN A 13 11.70 -17.64 -25.77
C GLN A 13 11.60 -18.67 -24.64
N GLN A 14 12.74 -19.14 -24.11
CA GLN A 14 12.75 -20.04 -22.96
C GLN A 14 12.17 -19.38 -21.70
N LYS A 15 12.55 -18.14 -21.40
CA LYS A 15 11.98 -17.37 -20.27
C LYS A 15 10.47 -17.16 -20.42
N LEU A 16 9.98 -16.89 -21.63
CA LEU A 16 8.54 -16.77 -21.92
C LEU A 16 7.80 -18.10 -21.77
N SER A 17 8.39 -19.20 -22.23
CA SER A 17 7.80 -20.54 -22.08
C SER A 17 7.68 -20.91 -20.61
N ASN A 18 8.71 -20.66 -19.80
CA ASN A 18 8.68 -20.90 -18.37
C ASN A 18 7.65 -20.01 -17.65
N LEU A 19 7.51 -18.75 -18.09
CA LEU A 19 6.49 -17.86 -17.54
C LEU A 19 5.07 -18.36 -17.84
N LYS A 20 4.82 -18.83 -19.08
CA LYS A 20 3.52 -19.43 -19.44
C LYS A 20 3.19 -20.64 -18.58
N LEU A 21 4.13 -21.57 -18.44
CA LEU A 21 3.96 -22.76 -17.60
C LEU A 21 3.63 -22.41 -16.15
N LYS A 22 4.30 -21.39 -15.58
CA LYS A 22 3.98 -20.90 -14.23
C LYS A 22 2.57 -20.34 -14.14
N VAL A 23 2.12 -19.57 -15.14
CA VAL A 23 0.76 -19.02 -15.18
C VAL A 23 -0.28 -20.15 -15.28
N ASP A 24 -0.04 -21.13 -16.15
CA ASP A 24 -0.95 -22.26 -16.33
C ASP A 24 -1.09 -23.07 -15.03
N LEU A 25 0.01 -23.32 -14.32
CA LEU A 25 -0.01 -24.00 -13.02
C LEU A 25 -0.81 -23.25 -11.95
N LEU A 26 -0.66 -21.92 -11.88
CA LEU A 26 -1.40 -21.09 -10.91
C LEU A 26 -2.91 -21.10 -11.18
N ILE A 27 -3.30 -21.12 -12.47
CA ILE A 27 -4.70 -21.26 -12.89
C ILE A 27 -5.25 -22.62 -12.45
N ASP A 28 -4.49 -23.69 -12.67
CA ASP A 28 -4.89 -25.07 -12.35
C ASP A 28 -4.98 -25.31 -10.83
N GLU A 29 -4.08 -24.71 -10.06
CA GLU A 29 -4.03 -24.80 -8.58
C GLU A 29 -5.04 -23.87 -7.89
N GLY A 30 -5.66 -22.94 -8.63
CA GLY A 30 -6.59 -21.97 -8.08
C GLY A 30 -5.93 -20.91 -7.18
N SER A 31 -4.63 -20.66 -7.39
CA SER A 31 -3.82 -19.67 -6.69
C SER A 31 -3.84 -18.36 -7.48
N TRP A 32 -4.75 -17.45 -7.09
CA TRP A 32 -5.05 -16.23 -7.84
C TRP A 32 -4.55 -14.95 -7.16
N GLU A 33 -4.05 -15.05 -5.93
CA GLU A 33 -3.64 -13.88 -5.15
C GLU A 33 -2.24 -13.43 -5.59
N ALA A 34 -2.10 -12.15 -5.94
CA ALA A 34 -0.85 -11.58 -6.43
C ALA A 34 0.31 -11.72 -5.43
N ASP A 35 -0.04 -11.86 -4.15
CA ASP A 35 0.85 -11.97 -3.01
C ASP A 35 1.59 -13.33 -3.00
N GLU A 36 1.00 -14.38 -3.60
CA GLU A 36 1.62 -15.71 -3.76
C GLU A 36 2.61 -15.75 -4.95
N ILE A 37 2.51 -14.79 -5.87
CA ILE A 37 3.30 -14.75 -7.13
C ILE A 37 4.48 -13.78 -7.03
N PHE A 38 4.36 -12.72 -6.24
CA PHE A 38 5.35 -11.65 -6.10
C PHE A 38 5.77 -11.43 -4.64
N GLU A 39 6.32 -12.46 -3.99
CA GLU A 39 6.74 -12.46 -2.57
C GLU A 39 7.61 -11.23 -2.18
N ASP A 40 8.48 -10.74 -3.07
CA ASP A 40 9.42 -9.66 -2.73
C ASP A 40 8.85 -8.24 -2.91
N HIS A 41 7.75 -8.07 -3.66
CA HIS A 41 7.30 -6.75 -4.11
C HIS A 41 5.78 -6.65 -4.24
N ASN A 42 5.05 -6.89 -3.16
CA ASN A 42 3.69 -6.38 -3.08
C ASN A 42 3.70 -4.87 -2.86
N TYR A 43 3.84 -4.10 -3.94
CA TYR A 43 3.77 -2.63 -3.91
C TYR A 43 2.41 -2.11 -3.40
N ASN A 44 1.42 -3.00 -3.21
CA ASN A 44 0.11 -2.67 -2.65
C ASN A 44 0.01 -2.93 -1.14
N GLU A 45 1.05 -3.49 -0.51
CA GLU A 45 1.06 -3.75 0.94
C GLU A 45 2.05 -2.85 1.66
N ALA A 46 1.53 -2.15 2.66
CA ALA A 46 2.36 -1.46 3.63
C ALA A 46 2.84 -2.45 4.69
N SER A 47 4.04 -2.23 5.23
CA SER A 47 4.47 -2.99 6.40
C SER A 47 3.47 -2.81 7.55
N ALA A 48 3.29 -3.85 8.37
CA ALA A 48 2.42 -3.76 9.55
C ALA A 48 2.79 -2.57 10.46
N LEU A 49 4.10 -2.23 10.54
CA LEU A 49 4.60 -1.06 11.24
C LEU A 49 4.04 0.24 10.64
N ASN A 50 4.11 0.42 9.32
CA ASN A 50 3.57 1.61 8.65
C ASN A 50 2.06 1.74 8.87
N CYS A 51 1.30 0.64 8.84
CA CYS A 51 -0.13 0.63 9.15
C CYS A 51 -0.42 1.06 10.60
N ILE A 52 0.40 0.62 11.56
CA ILE A 52 0.30 1.02 12.97
C ILE A 52 0.64 2.51 13.14
N ILE A 53 1.72 2.98 12.51
CA ILE A 53 2.14 4.38 12.55
C ILE A 53 1.03 5.27 11.95
N TYR A 54 0.50 4.90 10.78
CA TYR A 54 -0.61 5.61 10.14
C TYR A 54 -1.85 5.69 11.04
N TYR A 55 -2.21 4.58 11.68
CA TYR A 55 -3.30 4.54 12.67
C TYR A 55 -3.06 5.47 13.85
N ALA A 56 -1.85 5.46 14.43
CA ALA A 56 -1.47 6.31 15.55
C ALA A 56 -1.49 7.80 15.17
N ILE A 57 -0.97 8.16 14.00
CA ILE A 57 -0.98 9.53 13.50
C ILE A 57 -2.41 9.98 13.21
N GLY A 58 -3.31 9.09 12.78
CA GLY A 58 -4.75 9.37 12.68
C GLY A 58 -5.35 9.82 14.02
N TYR A 59 -4.95 9.19 15.14
CA TYR A 59 -5.36 9.61 16.48
C TYR A 59 -4.79 10.99 16.86
N VAL A 60 -3.49 11.22 16.62
CA VAL A 60 -2.83 12.52 16.88
C VAL A 60 -3.49 13.63 16.08
N THR A 61 -3.71 13.40 14.79
CA THR A 61 -4.40 14.31 13.87
C THR A 61 -5.78 14.67 14.38
N LYS A 62 -6.57 13.68 14.84
CA LYS A 62 -7.89 13.92 15.44
C LYS A 62 -7.82 14.82 16.67
N LYS A 63 -6.79 14.67 17.51
CA LYS A 63 -6.58 15.54 18.68
C LYS A 63 -6.20 16.97 18.29
N ILE A 64 -5.33 17.14 17.28
CA ILE A 64 -4.93 18.47 16.78
C ILE A 64 -6.15 19.18 16.18
N ILE A 65 -6.92 18.50 15.33
CA ILE A 65 -8.14 19.04 14.70
C ILE A 65 -9.13 19.57 15.73
N LYS A 66 -9.36 18.84 16.83
CA LYS A 66 -10.28 19.27 17.89
C LYS A 66 -9.89 20.60 18.55
N ASN A 67 -8.62 20.96 18.50
CA ASN A 67 -8.08 22.18 19.10
C ASN A 67 -7.68 23.24 18.06
N THR A 68 -8.04 23.02 16.78
CA THR A 68 -7.67 23.92 15.68
C THR A 68 -8.92 24.59 15.11
N SER A 69 -8.94 25.93 15.12
CA SER A 69 -10.03 26.72 14.52
C SER A 69 -9.74 27.18 13.09
N CYS A 70 -8.47 27.20 12.67
CA CYS A 70 -8.06 27.61 11.33
C CYS A 70 -8.48 26.58 10.28
N ILE A 71 -9.39 26.96 9.39
CA ILE A 71 -9.91 26.09 8.31
C ILE A 71 -8.80 25.60 7.37
N LEU A 72 -7.83 26.46 7.04
CA LEU A 72 -6.70 26.10 6.20
C LEU A 72 -5.86 24.99 6.85
N CYS A 73 -5.58 25.12 8.16
CA CYS A 73 -4.86 24.08 8.91
C CYS A 73 -5.66 22.78 9.00
N LEU A 74 -6.97 22.86 9.25
CA LEU A 74 -7.84 21.69 9.31
C LEU A 74 -7.83 20.89 7.99
N ASN A 75 -7.84 21.58 6.86
CA ASN A 75 -7.78 20.97 5.54
C ASN A 75 -6.39 20.39 5.24
N ALA A 76 -5.33 21.06 5.69
CA ALA A 76 -3.95 20.57 5.53
C ALA A 76 -3.66 19.30 6.36
N LEU A 77 -4.32 19.13 7.50
CA LEU A 77 -4.09 18.01 8.41
C LEU A 77 -4.82 16.72 8.02
N LYS A 78 -5.89 16.80 7.23
CA LYS A 78 -6.68 15.64 6.80
C LYS A 78 -6.27 15.20 5.39
N ASN A 79 -6.34 13.89 5.12
CA ASN A 79 -6.29 13.37 3.75
C ASN A 79 -7.70 12.98 3.28
N ASN A 80 -7.96 13.21 2.00
CA ASN A 80 -9.14 12.65 1.32
C ASN A 80 -8.86 11.28 0.69
N GLN A 81 -7.58 10.92 0.50
CA GLN A 81 -7.18 9.61 -0.02
C GLN A 81 -7.22 8.57 1.10
N LYS A 82 -8.23 7.70 1.05
CA LYS A 82 -8.44 6.58 1.99
C LYS A 82 -7.87 5.25 1.48
N TYR A 83 -7.57 5.18 0.19
CA TYR A 83 -7.15 3.96 -0.50
C TYR A 83 -5.65 4.01 -0.77
N ILE A 84 -4.87 4.02 0.30
CA ILE A 84 -3.42 3.81 0.27
C ILE A 84 -3.09 2.59 1.15
N PRO A 85 -1.99 1.86 0.88
CA PRO A 85 -1.63 0.66 1.63
C PRO A 85 -1.56 0.89 3.15
N GLU A 86 -0.95 1.99 3.60
CA GLU A 86 -0.78 2.31 5.02
C GLU A 86 -2.10 2.58 5.76
N ALA A 87 -3.18 2.87 5.03
CA ALA A 87 -4.49 3.15 5.61
C ALA A 87 -5.27 1.87 5.95
N GLU A 88 -4.77 0.68 5.61
CA GLU A 88 -5.47 -0.59 5.76
C GLU A 88 -6.03 -0.80 7.18
N LEU A 89 -5.21 -0.61 8.21
CA LEU A 89 -5.65 -0.79 9.61
C LEU A 89 -6.76 0.20 10.00
N VAL A 90 -6.69 1.44 9.51
CA VAL A 90 -7.73 2.45 9.72
C VAL A 90 -9.01 2.04 8.99
N ASN A 91 -8.91 1.62 7.73
CA ASN A 91 -10.05 1.17 6.94
C ASN A 91 -10.75 -0.04 7.59
N LEU A 92 -9.96 -1.03 8.05
CA LEU A 92 -10.47 -2.25 8.67
C LEU A 92 -11.12 -2.01 10.04
N LYS A 93 -10.61 -1.06 10.83
CA LYS A 93 -11.14 -0.77 12.18
C LYS A 93 -12.16 0.37 12.24
N SER A 94 -12.29 1.17 11.18
CA SER A 94 -13.14 2.37 11.22
C SER A 94 -14.62 2.01 11.17
N LYS A 95 -15.39 2.56 12.10
CA LYS A 95 -16.86 2.66 12.05
C LYS A 95 -17.32 4.07 11.66
N GLY A 96 -16.50 4.79 10.88
CA GLY A 96 -16.69 6.20 10.52
C GLY A 96 -16.11 7.21 11.52
N GLY A 97 -15.55 6.76 12.65
CA GLY A 97 -15.02 7.64 13.70
C GLY A 97 -13.51 7.87 13.68
N LEU A 98 -12.77 7.15 12.84
CA LEU A 98 -11.32 7.30 12.69
C LEU A 98 -10.98 8.37 11.64
N THR A 99 -9.81 8.98 11.78
CA THR A 99 -9.37 10.08 10.92
C THR A 99 -8.20 9.61 10.08
N HIS A 100 -8.27 9.85 8.77
CA HIS A 100 -7.14 9.66 7.86
C HIS A 100 -6.23 10.90 7.95
N PRO A 101 -5.00 10.74 8.45
CA PRO A 101 -4.04 11.84 8.47
C PRO A 101 -3.59 12.21 7.06
N ASN A 102 -3.22 13.48 6.86
CA ASN A 102 -2.54 13.92 5.65
C ASN A 102 -1.30 13.06 5.38
N ILE A 103 -1.07 12.69 4.12
CA ILE A 103 0.03 11.79 3.74
C ILE A 103 1.41 12.40 4.03
N HIS A 104 1.57 13.73 3.88
CA HIS A 104 2.81 14.41 4.23
C HIS A 104 3.04 14.44 5.74
N LEU A 105 1.97 14.52 6.54
CA LEU A 105 2.06 14.40 7.99
C LEU A 105 2.49 12.98 8.39
N PHE A 106 1.91 11.96 7.76
CA PHE A 106 2.36 10.57 7.94
C PHE A 106 3.85 10.43 7.63
N HIS A 107 4.30 10.89 6.46
CA HIS A 107 5.70 10.80 6.06
C HIS A 107 6.64 11.59 6.98
N PHE A 108 6.21 12.74 7.49
CA PHE A 108 7.00 13.53 8.44
C PHE A 108 7.35 12.71 9.69
N PHE A 109 6.37 12.01 10.27
CA PHE A 109 6.56 11.17 11.45
C PHE A 109 7.20 9.80 11.16
N ASN A 110 7.10 9.30 9.92
CA ASN A 110 7.67 8.01 9.54
C ASN A 110 9.16 8.11 9.12
N LEU A 111 9.63 9.32 8.79
CA LEU A 111 11.02 9.60 8.43
C LEU A 111 11.85 10.17 9.60
N SER A 112 11.22 10.45 10.75
CA SER A 112 11.88 10.93 11.98
C SER A 112 12.28 9.80 12.90
#